data_AF-A0AA48P8E0-F1
#
_entry.id   AF-A0AA48P8E0-F1
#
_cell.length_a   1.000
_cell.length_b   1.000
_cell.length_c   1.000
_cell.angle_alpha   90.00
_cell.angle_beta   90.00
_cell.angle_gamma   90.00
#
_symmetry.space_group_name_H-M   'P 1'
#
loop_
_entity.id
_entity.type
_entity.pdbx_description
1 polymer ?
#
loop_
_entity_poly.entity_id
_entity_poly.type
_entity_poly.pdbx_seq_one_letter_code
_entity_poly.pdbx_strand_id
1 'polypeptide(L)'
;MDLTWRLLFVVAAATGAQSQVQLVQSGAEVKKPGASVKLSCKASGYTFSIYAISWVRQAPGQGLEWMGGIIPLVGITNYAQKFQGRVTITADTSTSTAYMELSSLRSEDTAVYYCARG
;
A
#
# COMPACT_ATOMS: atom_id res chain seq x y z
N MET A 1 8.00 63.07 -13.10
CA MET A 1 9.30 62.54 -13.56
C MET A 1 10.02 61.94 -12.36
N ASP A 2 9.34 61.10 -11.59
CA ASP A 2 9.14 59.66 -11.88
C ASP A 2 10.47 58.91 -11.79
N LEU A 3 10.69 58.20 -10.67
CA LEU A 3 10.77 56.74 -10.72
C LEU A 3 10.86 56.19 -9.29
N THR A 4 9.73 55.71 -8.80
CA THR A 4 9.64 54.76 -7.69
C THR A 4 10.60 53.59 -7.90
N TRP A 5 11.60 53.46 -7.03
CA TRP A 5 12.42 52.25 -6.95
C TRP A 5 11.60 51.15 -6.23
N ARG A 6 10.75 50.45 -6.98
CA ARG A 6 10.17 49.18 -6.51
C ARG A 6 11.20 48.07 -6.77
N LEU A 7 11.90 47.62 -5.73
CA LEU A 7 12.61 46.34 -5.76
C LEU A 7 11.56 45.22 -5.85
N LEU A 8 11.29 44.72 -7.05
CA LEU A 8 10.63 43.43 -7.21
C LEU A 8 11.66 42.34 -6.91
N PHE A 9 11.70 41.88 -5.65
CA PHE A 9 12.34 40.60 -5.32
C PHE A 9 11.42 39.49 -5.86
N VAL A 10 11.66 39.07 -7.10
CA VAL A 10 11.04 37.85 -7.62
C VAL A 10 11.77 36.68 -6.95
N VAL A 11 11.19 36.17 -5.87
CA VAL A 11 11.60 34.87 -5.31
C VAL A 11 11.07 33.82 -6.28
N ALA A 12 11.92 33.37 -7.19
CA ALA A 12 11.65 32.17 -7.98
C ALA A 12 11.74 30.97 -7.05
N ALA A 13 10.61 30.53 -6.50
CA ALA A 13 10.51 29.24 -5.83
C ALA A 13 10.71 28.17 -6.91
N ALA A 14 11.92 27.60 -6.99
CA ALA A 14 12.13 26.38 -7.74
C ALA A 14 11.33 25.27 -7.04
N THR A 15 10.09 25.05 -7.48
CA THR A 15 9.30 23.89 -7.06
C THR A 15 9.92 22.67 -7.72
N GLY A 16 11.01 22.17 -7.16
CA GLY A 16 11.48 20.82 -7.46
C GLY A 16 10.37 19.86 -7.07
N ALA A 17 9.77 19.19 -8.05
CA ALA A 17 8.80 18.14 -7.80
C ALA A 17 9.52 16.96 -7.12
N GLN A 18 9.52 16.94 -5.80
CA GLN A 18 9.95 15.78 -5.03
C GLN A 18 8.90 14.68 -5.24
N SER A 19 9.25 13.62 -5.98
CA SER A 19 8.39 12.45 -6.11
C SER A 19 8.47 11.64 -4.83
N GLN A 20 7.54 11.89 -3.89
CA GLN A 20 7.41 11.10 -2.68
C GLN A 20 6.77 9.74 -2.99
N VAL A 21 7.38 8.66 -2.49
CA VAL A 21 6.75 7.32 -2.52
C VAL A 21 5.56 7.30 -1.58
N GLN A 22 4.40 6.88 -2.09
CA GLN A 22 3.18 6.79 -1.31
C GLN A 22 2.48 5.44 -1.55
N LEU A 23 1.96 4.87 -0.45
CA LEU A 23 1.07 3.71 -0.45
C LEU A 23 -0.22 4.11 0.27
N VAL A 24 -1.35 4.01 -0.43
CA VAL A 24 -2.67 4.36 0.12
C VAL A 24 -3.54 3.11 0.17
N GLN A 25 -3.99 2.73 1.36
CA GLN A 25 -4.80 1.55 1.57
C GLN A 25 -6.30 1.84 1.61
N SER A 26 -7.11 0.82 1.31
CA SER A 26 -8.55 0.83 1.61
C SER A 26 -8.81 1.07 3.10
N GLY A 27 -9.97 1.66 3.40
CA GLY A 27 -10.37 1.98 4.76
C GLY A 27 -10.63 0.74 5.64
N ALA A 28 -10.87 0.99 6.92
CA ALA A 28 -11.22 -0.06 7.87
C ALA A 28 -12.59 -0.68 7.55
N GLU A 29 -12.69 -1.99 7.71
CA GLU A 29 -13.92 -2.75 7.49
C GLU A 29 -14.23 -3.65 8.68
N VAL A 30 -15.49 -3.68 9.11
CA VAL A 30 -15.99 -4.65 10.08
C VAL A 30 -16.73 -5.76 9.33
N LYS A 31 -16.31 -7.01 9.51
CA LYS A 31 -16.89 -8.18 8.85
C LYS A 31 -17.38 -9.20 9.88
N LYS A 32 -18.36 -10.00 9.48
CA LYS A 32 -18.81 -11.16 10.26
C LYS A 32 -17.80 -12.31 10.11
N PRO A 33 -17.67 -13.19 11.13
CA PRO A 33 -16.92 -14.44 10.99
C PRO A 33 -17.39 -15.25 9.78
N GLY A 34 -16.46 -15.90 9.09
CA GLY A 34 -16.69 -16.69 7.88
C GLY A 34 -16.75 -15.88 6.58
N ALA A 35 -16.92 -14.55 6.63
CA ALA A 35 -16.87 -13.69 5.45
C ALA A 35 -15.45 -13.53 4.89
N SER A 36 -15.33 -12.86 3.73
CA SER A 36 -14.06 -12.41 3.17
C SER A 36 -13.92 -10.90 3.27
N VAL A 37 -12.67 -10.43 3.33
CA VAL A 37 -12.31 -9.02 3.15
C VAL A 37 -11.28 -8.88 2.04
N LYS A 38 -11.41 -7.85 1.21
CA LYS A 38 -10.47 -7.54 0.15
C LYS A 38 -9.91 -6.15 0.35
N LEU A 39 -8.64 -6.09 0.72
CA LEU A 39 -7.90 -4.85 0.92
C LEU A 39 -7.24 -4.42 -0.39
N SER A 40 -7.15 -3.11 -0.61
CA SER A 40 -6.39 -2.52 -1.71
C SER A 40 -5.23 -1.67 -1.18
N CYS A 41 -4.17 -1.56 -1.98
CA CYS A 41 -3.01 -0.74 -1.73
C CYS A 41 -2.56 -0.09 -3.04
N LYS A 42 -2.87 1.19 -3.21
CA LYS A 42 -2.51 1.97 -4.39
C LYS A 42 -1.15 2.64 -4.18
N ALA A 43 -0.25 2.44 -5.12
CA ALA A 43 1.09 2.98 -5.11
C ALA A 43 1.23 4.20 -6.04
N SER A 44 2.04 5.16 -5.63
CA SER A 44 2.47 6.28 -6.46
C SER A 44 3.90 6.70 -6.11
N GLY A 45 4.54 7.43 -7.04
CA GLY A 45 5.90 7.96 -6.85
C GLY A 45 7.04 6.98 -7.12
N TYR A 46 6.75 5.80 -7.70
CA TYR A 46 7.76 4.82 -8.16
C TYR A 46 7.19 3.84 -9.21
N THR A 47 8.06 3.07 -9.88
CA THR A 47 7.67 2.03 -10.84
C THR A 47 7.09 0.81 -10.13
N PHE A 48 5.78 0.82 -9.84
CA PHE A 48 5.08 -0.23 -9.08
C PHE A 48 5.38 -1.66 -9.55
N SER A 49 5.49 -1.90 -10.86
CA SER A 49 5.58 -3.25 -11.42
C SER A 49 6.82 -4.04 -11.01
N ILE A 50 7.95 -3.38 -10.79
CA ILE A 50 9.25 -4.04 -10.54
C ILE A 50 9.58 -4.23 -9.06
N TYR A 51 8.78 -3.68 -8.15
CA TYR A 51 9.00 -3.83 -6.71
C TYR A 51 8.04 -4.86 -6.12
N ALA A 52 8.56 -5.66 -5.18
CA ALA A 52 7.72 -6.55 -4.40
C ALA A 52 6.77 -5.72 -3.52
N ILE A 53 5.51 -6.13 -3.45
CA ILE A 53 4.54 -5.59 -2.49
C ILE A 53 4.26 -6.68 -1.46
N SER A 54 4.61 -6.40 -0.22
CA SER A 54 4.40 -7.29 0.92
C SER A 54 3.15 -6.89 1.70
N TRP A 55 2.44 -7.88 2.21
CA TRP A 55 1.32 -7.72 3.13
C TRP A 55 1.72 -8.21 4.52
N VAL A 56 1.44 -7.39 5.52
CA VAL A 56 1.80 -7.63 6.92
C VAL A 56 0.58 -7.32 7.77
N ARG A 57 0.34 -8.09 8.82
CA ARG A 57 -0.68 -7.77 9.82
C ARG A 57 -0.08 -7.57 11.20
N GLN A 58 -0.76 -6.77 12.01
CA GLN A 58 -0.46 -6.57 13.42
C GLN A 58 -1.73 -6.77 14.24
N ALA A 59 -1.81 -7.90 14.95
CA ALA A 59 -2.90 -8.13 15.89
C ALA A 59 -2.67 -7.31 17.19
N PRO A 60 -3.74 -6.94 17.92
CA PRO A 60 -3.60 -6.20 19.17
C PRO A 60 -2.66 -6.91 20.16
N GLY A 61 -1.65 -6.19 20.65
CA GLY A 61 -0.66 -6.73 21.60
C GLY A 61 0.34 -7.71 20.98
N GLN A 62 0.34 -7.90 19.66
CA GLN A 62 1.27 -8.79 18.95
C GLN A 62 2.22 -8.01 18.04
N GLY A 63 3.31 -8.68 17.64
CA GLY A 63 4.25 -8.17 16.65
C GLY A 63 3.69 -8.17 15.22
N LEU A 64 4.50 -7.70 14.29
CA LEU A 64 4.21 -7.76 12.86
C LEU A 64 4.34 -9.20 12.36
N GLU A 65 3.31 -9.69 11.67
CA GLU A 65 3.28 -11.00 11.01
C GLU A 65 3.22 -10.81 9.50
N TRP A 66 4.25 -11.28 8.79
CA TRP A 66 4.24 -11.28 7.33
C TRP A 66 3.24 -12.31 6.80
N MET A 67 2.40 -11.91 5.85
CA MET A 67 1.33 -12.74 5.29
C MET A 67 1.66 -13.30 3.91
N GLY A 68 2.37 -12.51 3.11
CA GLY A 68 2.71 -12.85 1.74
C GLY A 68 3.17 -11.63 0.96
N GLY A 69 3.53 -11.84 -0.30
CA GLY A 69 3.87 -10.75 -1.21
C GLY A 69 3.79 -11.13 -2.67
N ILE A 70 3.80 -10.13 -3.54
CA ILE A 70 3.72 -10.26 -4.99
C ILE A 70 4.77 -9.38 -5.68
N ILE A 71 5.39 -9.89 -6.75
CA ILE A 71 6.14 -9.06 -7.71
C ILE A 71 5.21 -8.82 -8.92
N PRO A 72 4.63 -7.60 -9.09
CA PRO A 72 3.53 -7.41 -10.02
C PRO A 72 3.88 -7.69 -11.49
N LEU A 73 5.10 -7.38 -11.93
CA LEU A 73 5.51 -7.57 -13.33
C LEU A 73 5.46 -9.04 -13.76
N VAL A 74 5.85 -9.96 -12.88
CA VAL A 74 5.95 -11.40 -13.17
C VAL A 74 4.84 -12.23 -12.54
N GLY A 75 4.01 -11.62 -11.68
CA GLY A 75 2.90 -12.30 -11.00
C GLY A 75 3.33 -13.36 -9.98
N ILE A 76 4.61 -13.40 -9.60
CA ILE A 76 5.12 -14.36 -8.62
C ILE A 76 4.59 -13.96 -7.24
N THR A 77 3.92 -14.91 -6.58
CA THR A 77 3.37 -14.75 -5.23
C THR A 77 4.03 -15.71 -4.25
N ASN A 78 4.26 -15.23 -3.03
CA ASN A 78 4.69 -16.05 -1.90
C ASN A 78 3.75 -15.80 -0.72
N TYR A 79 3.52 -16.84 0.08
CA TYR A 79 2.62 -16.80 1.23
C TYR A 79 3.33 -17.37 2.45
N ALA A 80 3.04 -16.81 3.63
CA ALA A 80 3.47 -17.45 4.86
C ALA A 80 2.61 -18.69 5.12
N GLN A 81 3.22 -19.76 5.62
CA GLN A 81 2.57 -21.05 5.85
C GLN A 81 1.26 -20.94 6.64
N LYS A 82 1.22 -20.04 7.64
CA LYS A 82 0.06 -19.76 8.50
C LYS A 82 -1.18 -19.27 7.74
N PHE A 83 -1.00 -18.65 6.58
CA PHE A 83 -2.07 -18.00 5.81
C PHE A 83 -2.39 -18.70 4.50
N GLN A 84 -1.64 -19.74 4.16
CA GLN A 84 -1.81 -20.48 2.92
C GLN A 84 -3.23 -21.06 2.83
N GLY A 85 -3.85 -20.90 1.67
CA GLY A 85 -5.22 -21.36 1.41
C GLY A 85 -6.34 -20.41 1.88
N ARG A 86 -6.01 -19.34 2.62
CA ARG A 86 -6.98 -18.28 3.00
C ARG A 86 -6.64 -16.90 2.42
N VAL A 87 -5.36 -16.66 2.16
CA VAL A 87 -4.88 -15.40 1.57
C VAL A 87 -4.66 -15.57 0.07
N THR A 88 -5.22 -14.63 -0.70
CA THR A 88 -4.99 -14.47 -2.14
C THR A 88 -4.44 -13.08 -2.39
N ILE A 89 -3.28 -12.98 -3.05
CA ILE A 89 -2.65 -11.70 -3.38
C ILE A 89 -2.65 -11.52 -4.90
N THR A 90 -3.08 -10.34 -5.35
CA THR A 90 -3.07 -9.96 -6.78
C THR A 90 -2.57 -8.54 -6.95
N ALA A 91 -2.25 -8.16 -8.19
CA ALA A 91 -1.85 -6.82 -8.52
C ALA A 91 -2.39 -6.42 -9.90
N ASP A 92 -2.77 -5.15 -10.01
CA ASP A 92 -3.13 -4.50 -11.26
C ASP A 92 -2.09 -3.41 -11.57
N THR A 93 -1.27 -3.67 -12.58
CA THR A 93 -0.20 -2.77 -13.00
C THR A 93 -0.72 -1.53 -13.72
N SER A 94 -1.92 -1.58 -14.31
CA SER A 94 -2.53 -0.43 -15.00
C SER A 94 -2.94 0.68 -14.02
N THR A 95 -3.39 0.28 -12.82
CA THR A 95 -3.79 1.20 -11.75
C THR A 95 -2.76 1.31 -10.63
N SER A 96 -1.62 0.62 -10.75
CA SER A 96 -0.59 0.51 -9.72
C SER A 96 -1.15 0.11 -8.35
N THR A 97 -2.07 -0.85 -8.33
CA THR A 97 -2.79 -1.26 -7.12
C THR A 97 -2.56 -2.74 -6.83
N ALA A 98 -2.07 -3.05 -5.63
CA ALA A 98 -2.03 -4.41 -5.10
C ALA A 98 -3.30 -4.70 -4.29
N TYR A 99 -3.74 -5.95 -4.29
CA TYR A 99 -4.86 -6.42 -3.50
C TYR A 99 -4.48 -7.63 -2.67
N MET A 100 -5.05 -7.73 -1.48
CA MET A 100 -5.03 -8.95 -0.67
C MET A 100 -6.45 -9.27 -0.24
N GLU A 101 -6.90 -10.47 -0.57
CA GLU A 101 -8.15 -11.02 -0.08
C GLU A 101 -7.85 -12.06 1.00
N LEU A 102 -8.48 -11.91 2.16
CA LEU A 102 -8.46 -12.89 3.24
C LEU A 102 -9.87 -13.48 3.37
N SER A 103 -9.98 -14.78 3.11
CA SER A 103 -11.23 -15.53 3.16
C SER A 103 -11.41 -16.25 4.49
N SER A 104 -12.66 -16.64 4.76
CA SER A 104 -13.04 -17.40 5.96
C SER A 104 -12.52 -16.75 7.24
N LEU A 105 -12.84 -15.46 7.41
CA LEU A 105 -12.38 -14.64 8.51
C LEU A 105 -12.73 -15.25 9.87
N ARG A 106 -11.79 -15.16 10.79
CA ARG A 106 -11.94 -15.63 12.17
C ARG A 106 -11.68 -14.48 13.14
N SER A 107 -12.02 -14.66 14.41
CA SER A 107 -11.81 -13.60 15.42
C SER A 107 -10.32 -13.26 15.56
N GLU A 108 -9.43 -14.25 15.43
CA GLU A 108 -7.97 -14.06 15.44
C GLU A 108 -7.40 -13.29 14.24
N ASP A 109 -8.22 -13.02 13.22
CA ASP A 109 -7.83 -12.19 12.08
C ASP A 109 -8.13 -10.69 12.32
N THR A 110 -8.59 -10.32 13.51
CA THR A 110 -8.73 -8.90 13.91
C THR A 110 -7.34 -8.29 14.06
N ALA A 111 -6.96 -7.43 13.12
CA ALA A 111 -5.63 -6.82 13.06
C ALA A 111 -5.65 -5.52 12.26
N VAL A 112 -4.59 -4.73 12.40
CA VAL A 112 -4.25 -3.71 11.41
C VAL A 112 -3.46 -4.39 10.29
N TYR A 113 -3.80 -4.08 9.05
CA TYR A 113 -3.17 -4.65 7.87
C TYR A 113 -2.40 -3.57 7.14
N TYR A 114 -1.17 -3.88 6.77
CA TYR A 114 -0.24 -2.98 6.09
C TYR A 114 0.18 -3.57 4.75
N CYS A 115 0.27 -2.72 3.74
CA CYS A 115 1.09 -2.99 2.56
C CYS A 115 2.43 -2.26 2.67
N ALA A 116 3.49 -2.90 2.21
CA ALA A 116 4.83 -2.34 2.18
C ALA A 116 5.51 -2.63 0.85
N ARG A 117 6.29 -1.67 0.36
CA ARG A 117 7.17 -1.89 -0.78
C ARG A 117 8.46 -2.55 -0.30
N GLY A 118 8.88 -3.61 -0.97
CA GLY A 118 10.21 -4.21 -0.83
C GLY A 118 11.31 -3.44 -1.55
#